data_AF-A0A5J4T555-F1
#
_entry.id   AF-A0A5J4T555-F1
#
_cell.length_a   1.000
_cell.length_b   1.000
_cell.length_c   1.000
_cell.angle_alpha   90.00
_cell.angle_beta   90.00
_cell.angle_gamma   90.00
#
_symmetry.space_group_name_H-M   'P 1'
#
loop_
_entity.id
_entity.type
_entity.pdbx_description
1 polymer ?
#
loop_
_entity_poly.entity_id
_entity_poly.type
_entity_poly.pdbx_seq_one_letter_code
_entity_poly.pdbx_strand_id
1 'polypeptide(L)'
;MQGKHEIEVEVYDYDSITKNDLIGVTNIDILPSLNKDTQIELFLQPQKEKKEESFKNKIETISNNNDQKLGKVIFNMKYISEQEYNDNFEKEQIRKKKLEQERIIAKELEEKRIIAEEQSRLEKERILELEERVRKEALDAQYIKGYVQLRNISVRNLKKMDLIGKNDPFVVFRAGEESKQTTVAKSTQNYDYLNEEYELLYDPSVMQGKHEIEVE
;
A
#
# COMPACT_ATOMS: atom_id res chain seq x y z
N MET A 1 -45.30 -45.65 2.43
CA MET A 1 -44.40 -46.24 3.45
C MET A 1 -44.54 -45.40 4.72
N GLN A 2 -44.87 -45.98 5.87
CA GLN A 2 -44.84 -45.27 7.16
C GLN A 2 -43.38 -45.05 7.54
N GLY A 3 -42.84 -43.89 7.18
CA GLY A 3 -41.50 -43.47 7.60
C GLY A 3 -41.49 -43.09 9.07
N LYS A 4 -40.35 -43.29 9.75
CA LYS A 4 -40.11 -42.62 11.03
C LYS A 4 -39.87 -41.14 10.73
N HIS A 5 -40.60 -40.26 11.41
CA HIS A 5 -40.49 -38.79 11.26
C HIS A 5 -39.68 -38.16 12.41
N GLU A 6 -39.15 -39.00 13.29
CA GLU A 6 -38.42 -38.59 14.47
C GLU A 6 -36.92 -38.80 14.27
N ILE A 7 -36.12 -37.85 14.75
CA ILE A 7 -34.67 -37.97 14.91
C ILE A 7 -34.39 -38.38 16.36
N GLU A 8 -33.55 -39.39 16.53
CA GLU A 8 -33.00 -39.79 17.83
C GLU A 8 -31.79 -38.90 18.15
N VAL A 9 -31.78 -38.32 19.34
CA VAL A 9 -30.70 -37.50 19.88
C VAL A 9 -30.10 -38.23 21.07
N GLU A 10 -28.81 -38.53 20.99
CA GLU A 10 -28.05 -39.25 22.02
C GLU A 10 -27.02 -38.30 22.63
N VAL A 11 -26.91 -38.33 23.96
CA VAL A 11 -25.90 -37.57 24.70
C VAL A 11 -24.99 -38.55 25.41
N TYR A 12 -23.68 -38.39 25.21
CA TYR A 12 -22.65 -39.24 25.76
C TYR A 12 -21.74 -38.47 26.71
N ASP A 13 -21.29 -39.14 27.76
CA ASP A 13 -20.14 -38.75 28.54
C ASP A 13 -18.88 -39.19 27.81
N TYR A 14 -17.95 -38.25 27.57
CA TYR A 14 -16.74 -38.54 26.82
C TYR A 14 -15.62 -38.99 27.76
N ASP A 15 -15.13 -40.20 27.51
CA ASP A 15 -13.98 -40.74 28.23
C ASP A 15 -12.73 -40.76 27.35
N SER A 16 -11.62 -40.27 27.89
CA SER A 16 -10.35 -40.21 27.16
C SER A 16 -9.58 -41.53 27.11
N ILE A 17 -9.94 -42.50 27.97
CA ILE A 17 -9.23 -43.78 28.14
C ILE A 17 -10.19 -44.97 27.98
N THR A 18 -11.42 -44.83 28.43
CA THR A 18 -12.49 -45.84 28.35
C THR A 18 -13.46 -45.54 27.21
N LYS A 19 -14.50 -46.36 27.05
CA LYS A 19 -15.56 -46.11 26.05
C LYS A 19 -16.51 -45.05 26.59
N ASN A 20 -16.99 -44.17 25.72
CA ASN A 20 -18.00 -43.17 26.07
C ASN A 20 -19.27 -43.83 26.63
N ASP A 21 -19.78 -43.29 27.73
CA ASP A 21 -20.99 -43.76 28.38
C ASP A 21 -22.21 -42.97 27.89
N LEU A 22 -23.31 -43.66 27.58
CA LEU A 22 -24.55 -42.99 27.19
C LEU A 22 -25.22 -42.37 28.42
N ILE A 23 -25.39 -41.05 28.42
CA ILE A 23 -26.10 -40.29 29.47
C ILE A 23 -27.61 -40.39 29.28
N GLY A 24 -28.08 -40.29 28.03
CA GLY A 24 -29.51 -40.43 27.73
C GLY A 24 -29.87 -40.21 26.27
N VAL A 25 -31.11 -40.54 25.95
CA VAL A 25 -31.70 -40.52 24.61
C VAL A 25 -32.96 -39.65 24.62
N THR A 26 -33.27 -39.01 23.50
CA THR A 26 -34.57 -38.37 23.28
C THR A 26 -34.93 -38.40 21.79
N ASN A 27 -36.22 -38.29 21.47
CA ASN A 27 -36.71 -38.30 20.09
C ASN A 27 -37.38 -36.96 19.77
N ILE A 28 -37.20 -36.47 18.56
CA ILE A 28 -37.81 -35.24 18.10
C ILE A 28 -38.45 -35.36 16.72
N ASP A 29 -39.70 -34.92 16.61
CA ASP A 29 -40.34 -34.68 15.32
C ASP A 29 -39.70 -33.48 14.62
N ILE A 30 -39.29 -33.67 13.37
CA ILE A 30 -38.64 -32.65 12.55
C ILE A 30 -39.64 -31.63 11.98
N LEU A 31 -40.91 -32.01 11.80
CA LEU A 31 -41.90 -31.22 11.09
C LEU A 31 -42.16 -29.82 11.69
N PRO A 32 -42.18 -29.62 13.02
CA PRO A 32 -42.29 -28.29 13.62
C PRO A 32 -41.16 -27.31 13.22
N SER A 33 -40.06 -27.81 12.68
CA SER A 33 -38.94 -26.99 12.19
C SER A 33 -38.92 -26.83 10.66
N LEU A 34 -39.96 -27.28 9.94
CA LEU A 34 -40.02 -27.15 8.49
C LEU A 34 -39.96 -25.66 8.08
N ASN A 35 -38.89 -25.29 7.39
CA ASN A 35 -38.59 -23.96 6.87
C ASN A 35 -38.58 -22.85 7.93
N LYS A 36 -38.44 -23.22 9.21
CA LYS A 36 -38.43 -22.29 10.35
C LYS A 36 -37.37 -22.70 11.35
N ASP A 37 -36.51 -21.75 11.73
CA ASP A 37 -35.60 -21.93 12.85
C ASP A 37 -36.40 -22.06 14.15
N THR A 38 -36.30 -23.22 14.79
CA THR A 38 -37.03 -23.56 16.01
C THR A 38 -36.03 -23.96 17.08
N GLN A 39 -36.08 -23.29 18.23
CA GLN A 39 -35.34 -23.71 19.42
C GLN A 39 -36.06 -24.91 20.06
N ILE A 40 -35.32 -25.97 20.27
CA ILE A 40 -35.76 -27.24 20.83
C ILE A 40 -35.17 -27.38 22.22
N GLU A 41 -35.99 -27.80 23.18
CA GLU A 41 -35.59 -28.15 24.54
C GLU A 41 -36.21 -29.49 24.94
N LEU A 42 -35.37 -30.50 25.22
CA LEU A 42 -35.82 -31.87 25.51
C LEU A 42 -35.06 -32.45 26.71
N PHE A 43 -35.79 -33.03 27.67
CA PHE A 43 -35.23 -33.79 28.78
C PHE A 43 -34.76 -35.17 28.32
N LEU A 44 -33.57 -35.57 28.77
CA LEU A 44 -32.97 -36.86 28.45
C LEU A 44 -33.70 -37.98 29.17
N GLN A 45 -33.90 -39.09 28.46
CA GLN A 45 -34.54 -40.30 28.96
C GLN A 45 -33.50 -41.44 29.04
N PRO A 46 -33.62 -42.36 30.01
CA PRO A 46 -32.74 -43.52 30.09
C PRO A 46 -32.97 -44.46 28.89
N GLN A 47 -31.90 -45.12 28.42
CA GLN A 47 -31.99 -46.07 27.31
C GLN A 47 -32.80 -47.30 27.76
N LYS A 48 -34.01 -47.50 27.21
CA LYS A 48 -34.81 -48.70 27.46
C LYS A 48 -34.31 -49.85 26.57
N GLU A 49 -34.03 -51.01 27.16
CA GLU A 49 -33.76 -52.24 26.40
C GLU A 49 -34.94 -52.57 25.49
N LYS A 50 -34.66 -52.84 24.20
CA LYS A 50 -35.67 -53.18 23.18
C LYS A 50 -36.33 -54.53 23.52
N LYS A 51 -37.39 -54.53 24.34
CA LYS A 51 -38.41 -55.58 24.31
C LYS A 51 -39.51 -55.17 23.34
N GLU A 52 -39.84 -56.08 22.44
CA GLU A 52 -40.87 -55.96 21.41
C GLU A 52 -42.24 -55.63 22.04
N GLU A 53 -42.63 -54.37 22.07
CA GLU A 53 -44.03 -53.99 22.13
C GLU A 53 -44.34 -52.90 21.09
N SER A 54 -44.98 -53.41 20.05
CA SER A 54 -45.41 -52.74 18.83
C SER A 54 -46.58 -51.79 19.10
N PHE A 55 -46.44 -50.57 18.58
CA PHE A 55 -47.50 -49.64 18.14
C PHE A 55 -48.54 -49.09 19.14
N LYS A 56 -48.67 -49.57 20.38
CA LYS A 56 -49.58 -48.93 21.36
C LYS A 56 -48.98 -47.71 22.09
N ASN A 57 -47.65 -47.66 22.26
CA ASN A 57 -46.98 -46.61 23.03
C ASN A 57 -46.61 -45.35 22.22
N LYS A 58 -46.91 -45.33 20.91
CA LYS A 58 -46.48 -44.24 20.00
C LYS A 58 -47.23 -42.92 20.24
N ILE A 59 -48.39 -42.96 20.89
CA ILE A 59 -49.19 -41.78 21.24
C ILE A 59 -48.78 -41.21 22.63
N GLU A 60 -48.16 -42.01 23.50
CA GLU A 60 -47.73 -41.56 24.83
C GLU A 60 -46.37 -40.84 24.83
N THR A 61 -45.56 -40.98 23.78
CA THR A 61 -44.19 -40.43 23.76
C THR A 61 -44.16 -38.90 23.62
N ILE A 62 -45.23 -38.28 23.11
CA ILE A 62 -45.34 -36.81 23.02
C ILE A 62 -45.63 -36.19 24.41
N SER A 63 -46.16 -36.96 25.35
CA SER A 63 -46.65 -36.44 26.64
C SER A 63 -45.65 -36.49 27.80
N ASN A 64 -44.48 -37.11 27.61
CA ASN A 64 -43.53 -37.35 28.70
C ASN A 64 -42.16 -36.72 28.45
N ASN A 65 -42.12 -35.44 28.07
CA ASN A 65 -40.92 -34.60 28.25
C ASN A 65 -40.73 -34.26 29.74
N ASN A 66 -40.65 -35.31 30.56
CA ASN A 66 -40.57 -35.22 32.01
C ASN A 66 -39.11 -35.34 32.43
N ASP A 67 -38.75 -34.59 33.46
CA ASP A 67 -37.41 -34.60 34.02
C ASP A 67 -37.11 -35.94 34.74
N GLN A 68 -36.26 -36.76 34.14
CA GLN A 68 -35.73 -38.00 34.74
C GLN A 68 -34.44 -37.75 35.55
N LYS A 69 -34.06 -36.49 35.76
CA LYS A 69 -32.81 -36.05 36.41
C LYS A 69 -31.54 -36.45 35.65
N LEU A 70 -31.67 -36.72 34.35
CA LEU A 70 -30.54 -36.95 33.43
C LEU A 70 -30.07 -35.67 32.72
N GLY A 71 -30.80 -34.56 32.90
CA GLY A 71 -30.54 -33.28 32.22
C GLY A 71 -31.38 -33.06 30.97
N LYS A 72 -31.09 -31.98 30.23
CA LYS A 72 -31.78 -31.59 28.99
C LYS A 72 -30.81 -31.14 27.91
N VAL A 73 -31.19 -31.31 26.65
CA VAL A 73 -30.51 -30.76 25.47
C VAL A 73 -31.27 -29.57 24.92
N ILE A 74 -30.54 -28.53 24.50
CA ILE A 74 -31.10 -27.33 23.90
C ILE A 74 -30.33 -27.03 22.61
N PHE A 75 -31.03 -26.94 21.48
CA PHE A 75 -30.44 -26.65 20.18
C PHE A 75 -31.44 -25.94 19.25
N ASN A 76 -30.93 -25.29 18.21
CA ASN A 76 -31.77 -24.76 17.14
C ASN A 76 -31.82 -25.77 16.00
N MET A 77 -33.01 -26.01 15.46
CA MET A 77 -33.24 -26.89 14.33
C MET A 77 -34.05 -26.17 13.27
N LYS A 78 -33.66 -26.38 12.01
CA LYS A 78 -34.45 -26.01 10.83
C LYS A 78 -34.41 -27.17 9.86
N TYR A 79 -35.57 -27.76 9.61
CA TYR A 79 -35.74 -28.79 8.58
C TYR A 79 -36.07 -28.09 7.26
N ILE A 80 -35.31 -28.37 6.22
CA ILE A 80 -35.55 -27.83 4.87
C ILE A 80 -35.71 -28.98 3.88
N SER A 81 -36.50 -28.76 2.84
CA SER A 81 -36.63 -29.74 1.76
C SER A 81 -35.33 -29.87 0.96
N GLU A 82 -35.13 -31.03 0.33
CA GLU A 82 -33.97 -31.25 -0.56
C GLU A 82 -33.96 -30.25 -1.72
N GLN A 83 -35.11 -29.93 -2.29
CA GLN A 83 -35.22 -28.92 -3.35
C GLN A 83 -34.72 -27.55 -2.86
N GLU A 84 -35.18 -27.10 -1.70
CA GLU A 84 -34.77 -25.82 -1.14
C GLU A 84 -33.28 -25.82 -0.74
N TYR A 85 -32.77 -26.94 -0.24
CA TYR A 85 -31.34 -27.09 0.03
C TYR A 85 -30.51 -26.92 -1.26
N ASN A 86 -30.88 -27.63 -2.32
CA ASN A 86 -30.19 -27.58 -3.60
C ASN A 86 -30.25 -26.17 -4.23
N ASP A 87 -31.43 -25.54 -4.23
CA ASP A 87 -31.62 -24.18 -4.73
C ASP A 87 -30.74 -23.16 -3.99
N ASN A 88 -30.68 -23.26 -2.66
CA ASN A 88 -29.85 -22.38 -1.84
C ASN A 88 -28.35 -22.64 -2.06
N PHE A 89 -27.97 -23.91 -2.20
CA PHE A 89 -26.60 -24.30 -2.50
C PHE A 89 -26.14 -23.72 -3.85
N GLU A 90 -26.93 -23.89 -4.92
CA GLU A 90 -26.60 -23.35 -6.25
C GLU A 90 -26.49 -21.82 -6.25
N LYS A 91 -27.44 -21.13 -5.62
CA LYS A 91 -27.41 -19.67 -5.47
C LYS A 91 -26.13 -19.21 -4.75
N GLU A 92 -25.72 -19.92 -3.70
CA GLU A 92 -24.51 -19.60 -2.95
C GLU A 92 -23.25 -19.83 -3.79
N GLN A 93 -23.20 -20.88 -4.61
CA GLN A 93 -22.07 -21.11 -5.53
C GLN A 93 -21.98 -20.00 -6.59
N ILE A 94 -23.11 -19.59 -7.16
CA ILE A 94 -23.16 -18.49 -8.13
C ILE A 94 -22.70 -17.18 -7.48
N ARG A 95 -23.17 -16.89 -6.26
CA ARG A 95 -22.78 -15.70 -5.51
C ARG A 95 -21.26 -15.66 -5.27
N LYS A 96 -20.68 -16.78 -4.82
CA LYS A 96 -19.23 -16.90 -4.61
C LYS A 96 -18.43 -16.66 -5.89
N LYS A 97 -18.87 -17.26 -7.02
CA LYS A 97 -18.23 -17.05 -8.33
C LYS A 97 -18.30 -15.59 -8.77
N LYS A 98 -19.47 -14.96 -8.63
CA LYS A 98 -19.65 -13.54 -8.98
C LYS A 98 -18.77 -12.62 -8.12
N LEU A 99 -18.71 -12.87 -6.81
CA LEU A 99 -17.86 -12.11 -5.89
C LEU A 99 -16.37 -12.24 -6.24
N GLU A 100 -15.92 -13.45 -6.59
CA GLU A 100 -14.53 -13.66 -7.02
C GLU A 100 -14.23 -12.95 -8.35
N GLN A 101 -15.17 -13.00 -9.31
CA GLN A 101 -15.03 -12.30 -10.58
C GLN A 101 -14.97 -10.78 -10.41
N GLU A 102 -15.82 -10.21 -9.54
CA GLU A 102 -15.78 -8.79 -9.17
C GLU A 102 -14.44 -8.42 -8.52
N ARG A 103 -13.89 -9.30 -7.67
CA ARG A 103 -12.57 -9.10 -7.06
C ARG A 103 -11.44 -9.10 -8.09
N ILE A 104 -11.49 -10.00 -9.08
CA ILE A 104 -10.51 -10.05 -10.16
C ILE A 104 -10.58 -8.76 -11.00
N ILE A 105 -11.78 -8.35 -11.40
CA ILE A 105 -11.99 -7.11 -12.18
C ILE A 105 -11.48 -5.88 -11.40
N ALA A 106 -11.78 -5.81 -10.10
CA ALA A 106 -11.32 -4.70 -9.26
C ALA A 106 -9.78 -4.64 -9.18
N LYS A 107 -9.11 -5.80 -9.06
CA LYS A 107 -7.64 -5.86 -9.08
C LYS A 107 -7.06 -5.42 -10.42
N GLU A 108 -7.60 -5.91 -11.53
CA GLU A 108 -7.14 -5.50 -12.87
C GLU A 108 -7.34 -4.00 -13.12
N LEU A 109 -8.43 -3.42 -12.63
CA LEU A 109 -8.70 -1.99 -12.76
C LEU A 109 -7.70 -1.16 -11.91
N GLU A 110 -7.41 -1.61 -10.70
CA GLU A 110 -6.41 -0.97 -9.83
C GLU A 110 -5.00 -1.06 -10.43
N GLU A 111 -4.59 -2.22 -10.93
CA GLU A 111 -3.31 -2.39 -11.62
C GLU A 111 -3.18 -1.46 -12.84
N LYS A 112 -4.24 -1.37 -13.67
CA LYS A 112 -4.27 -0.43 -14.80
C LYS A 112 -4.16 1.02 -14.35
N ARG A 113 -4.79 1.40 -13.23
CA ARG A 113 -4.69 2.74 -12.67
C ARG A 113 -3.26 3.05 -12.23
N ILE A 114 -2.62 2.13 -11.49
CA ILE A 114 -1.23 2.29 -11.03
C ILE A 114 -0.29 2.46 -12.22
N ILE A 115 -0.43 1.63 -13.26
CA ILE A 115 0.39 1.73 -14.48
C ILE A 115 0.15 3.07 -15.18
N ALA A 116 -1.11 3.52 -15.32
CA ALA A 116 -1.42 4.79 -15.95
C ALA A 116 -0.87 6.00 -15.18
N GLU A 117 -0.94 5.97 -13.84
CA GLU A 117 -0.38 7.01 -12.97
C GLU A 117 1.15 7.07 -13.06
N GLU A 118 1.83 5.92 -13.08
CA GLU A 118 3.27 5.85 -13.25
C GLU A 118 3.73 6.37 -14.62
N GLN A 119 3.03 5.97 -15.70
CA GLN A 119 3.30 6.50 -17.04
C GLN A 119 3.10 8.01 -17.11
N SER A 120 2.04 8.53 -16.48
CA SER A 120 1.81 9.98 -16.41
C SER A 120 2.91 10.70 -15.62
N ARG A 121 3.42 10.11 -14.54
CA ARG A 121 4.52 10.67 -13.75
C ARG A 121 5.82 10.73 -14.56
N LEU A 122 6.17 9.63 -15.24
CA LEU A 122 7.36 9.56 -16.09
C LEU A 122 7.27 10.56 -17.25
N GLU A 123 6.11 10.70 -17.89
CA GLU A 123 5.94 11.67 -18.98
C GLU A 123 6.08 13.12 -18.49
N LYS A 124 5.52 13.46 -17.32
CA LYS A 124 5.71 14.78 -16.72
C LYS A 124 7.18 15.08 -16.42
N GLU A 125 7.91 14.10 -15.90
CA GLU A 125 9.35 14.23 -15.63
C GLU A 125 10.14 14.46 -16.92
N ARG A 126 9.83 13.71 -17.99
CA ARG A 126 10.44 13.91 -19.31
C ARG A 126 10.15 15.28 -19.91
N ILE A 127 8.92 15.78 -19.75
CA ILE A 127 8.55 17.13 -20.20
C ILE A 127 9.34 18.18 -19.43
N LEU A 128 9.43 18.08 -18.10
CA LEU A 128 10.20 19.01 -17.28
C LEU A 128 11.69 19.00 -17.63
N GLU A 129 12.28 17.82 -17.82
CA GLU A 129 13.67 17.70 -18.29
C GLU A 129 13.87 18.35 -19.66
N LEU A 130 12.93 18.16 -20.60
CA LEU A 130 13.00 18.75 -21.92
C LEU A 130 12.90 20.29 -21.85
N GLU A 131 11.97 20.81 -21.04
CA GLU A 131 11.83 22.24 -20.80
C GLU A 131 13.11 22.84 -20.20
N GLU A 132 13.73 22.15 -19.24
CA GLU A 132 15.00 22.59 -18.64
C GLU A 132 16.15 22.57 -19.65
N ARG A 133 16.24 21.52 -20.49
CA ARG A 133 17.24 21.45 -21.57
C ARG A 133 17.06 22.59 -22.57
N VAL A 134 15.82 22.81 -23.05
CA VAL A 134 15.51 23.91 -23.97
C VAL A 134 15.83 25.27 -23.32
N ARG A 135 15.50 25.45 -22.05
CA ARG A 135 15.83 26.68 -21.31
C ARG A 135 17.34 26.89 -21.20
N LYS A 136 18.09 25.83 -20.89
CA LYS A 136 19.55 25.89 -20.79
C LYS A 136 20.17 26.18 -22.16
N GLU A 137 19.76 25.49 -23.21
CA GLU A 137 20.21 25.76 -24.58
C GLU A 137 19.90 27.20 -25.01
N ALA A 138 18.72 27.73 -24.67
CA ALA A 138 18.34 29.10 -24.95
C ALA A 138 19.14 30.13 -24.13
N LEU A 139 19.57 29.78 -22.91
CA LEU A 139 20.45 30.61 -22.10
C LEU A 139 21.88 30.57 -22.66
N ASP A 140 22.40 29.38 -22.96
CA ASP A 140 23.73 29.16 -23.53
C ASP A 140 23.86 29.88 -24.87
N ALA A 141 22.82 29.90 -25.70
CA ALA A 141 22.77 30.63 -26.97
C ALA A 141 22.86 32.17 -26.83
N GLN A 142 22.61 32.73 -25.64
CA GLN A 142 22.80 34.17 -25.38
C GLN A 142 24.27 34.54 -25.18
N TYR A 143 25.12 33.58 -24.82
CA TYR A 143 26.55 33.78 -24.70
C TYR A 143 27.21 33.76 -26.07
N ILE A 144 27.24 34.92 -26.72
CA ILE A 144 27.87 35.10 -28.03
C ILE A 144 29.34 35.53 -27.89
N LYS A 145 30.13 35.25 -28.92
CA LYS A 145 31.52 35.73 -29.01
C LYS A 145 31.56 37.26 -28.97
N GLY A 146 32.41 37.82 -28.12
CA GLY A 146 32.52 39.27 -27.93
C GLY A 146 33.72 39.67 -27.06
N TYR A 147 33.84 40.97 -26.79
CA TYR A 147 34.88 41.50 -25.91
C TYR A 147 34.27 41.94 -24.59
N VAL A 148 34.84 41.45 -23.49
CA VAL A 148 34.49 41.88 -22.15
C VAL A 148 35.39 43.04 -21.78
N GLN A 149 34.78 44.19 -21.48
CA GLN A 149 35.47 45.41 -21.11
C GLN A 149 35.51 45.55 -19.59
N LEU A 150 36.71 45.56 -19.04
CA LEU A 150 37.00 45.62 -17.61
C LEU A 150 37.54 47.00 -17.28
N ARG A 151 36.84 47.73 -16.39
CA ARG A 151 37.11 49.12 -16.02
C ARG A 151 36.84 49.33 -14.53
N ASN A 152 37.30 50.44 -13.96
CA ASN A 152 37.09 50.79 -12.54
C ASN A 152 37.57 49.70 -11.58
N ILE A 153 38.74 49.14 -11.86
CA ILE A 153 39.29 47.99 -11.14
C ILE A 153 39.88 48.45 -9.81
N SER A 154 39.52 47.75 -8.75
CA SER A 154 40.01 48.07 -7.41
C SER A 154 40.09 46.83 -6.53
N VAL A 155 41.06 46.85 -5.62
CA VAL A 155 41.19 45.86 -4.55
C VAL A 155 41.00 46.55 -3.21
N ARG A 156 40.35 45.87 -2.27
CA ARG A 156 40.05 46.38 -0.94
C ARG A 156 40.24 45.31 0.12
N ASN A 157 40.67 45.74 1.31
CA ASN A 157 40.80 44.91 2.50
C ASN A 157 41.58 43.61 2.30
N LEU A 158 42.65 43.64 1.48
CA LEU A 158 43.43 42.45 1.18
C LEU A 158 44.07 41.87 2.45
N LYS A 159 43.96 40.56 2.62
CA LYS A 159 44.59 39.83 3.74
C LYS A 159 46.11 39.94 3.67
N LYS A 160 46.78 40.28 4.77
CA LYS A 160 48.26 40.25 4.82
C LYS A 160 48.74 38.82 4.68
N MET A 161 49.62 38.58 3.71
CA MET A 161 50.20 37.26 3.49
C MET A 161 51.59 37.11 4.15
N ASP A 162 52.33 38.23 4.33
CA ASP A 162 53.64 38.23 4.96
C ASP A 162 53.62 38.64 6.45
N LEU A 163 54.51 38.03 7.25
CA LEU A 163 54.73 38.37 8.67
C LEU A 163 55.39 39.75 8.86
N ILE A 164 56.16 40.23 7.87
CA ILE A 164 56.82 41.54 7.86
C ILE A 164 56.76 42.11 6.43
N GLY A 165 55.78 42.99 6.17
CA GLY A 165 55.57 43.64 4.86
C GLY A 165 54.08 43.94 4.59
N LYS A 166 53.78 44.89 3.69
CA LYS A 166 52.42 45.02 3.10
C LYS A 166 52.44 44.40 1.70
N ASN A 167 51.30 43.88 1.25
CA ASN A 167 51.17 43.18 -0.04
C ASN A 167 51.48 44.10 -1.24
N ASP A 168 51.94 43.51 -2.35
CA ASP A 168 52.08 44.16 -3.65
C ASP A 168 51.04 43.58 -4.65
N PRO A 169 49.76 43.96 -4.55
CA PRO A 169 48.69 43.26 -5.27
C PRO A 169 48.60 43.63 -6.76
N PHE A 170 48.19 42.67 -7.56
CA PHE A 170 47.70 42.81 -8.94
C PHE A 170 46.48 41.91 -9.11
N VAL A 171 45.71 42.13 -10.18
CA VAL A 171 44.53 41.33 -10.53
C VAL A 171 44.74 40.71 -11.90
N VAL A 172 44.48 39.42 -12.04
CA VAL A 172 44.47 38.71 -13.32
C VAL A 172 43.03 38.39 -13.70
N PHE A 173 42.64 38.76 -14.92
CA PHE A 173 41.38 38.33 -15.53
C PHE A 173 41.68 37.26 -16.57
N ARG A 174 41.01 36.11 -16.50
CA ARG A 174 41.22 34.97 -17.40
C ARG A 174 39.92 34.51 -18.04
N ALA A 175 39.95 34.29 -19.35
CA ALA A 175 38.87 33.69 -20.14
C ALA A 175 39.48 32.57 -20.98
N GLY A 176 39.35 31.33 -20.50
CA GLY A 176 39.99 30.18 -21.12
C GLY A 176 41.51 30.30 -21.05
N GLU A 177 42.17 30.29 -22.20
CA GLU A 177 43.63 30.46 -22.30
C GLU A 177 44.06 31.94 -22.35
N GLU A 178 43.14 32.86 -22.63
CA GLU A 178 43.42 34.30 -22.68
C GLU A 178 43.44 34.91 -21.28
N SER A 179 44.41 35.78 -21.00
CA SER A 179 44.47 36.53 -19.74
C SER A 179 45.01 37.95 -19.88
N LYS A 180 44.56 38.82 -18.97
CA LYS A 180 45.04 40.20 -18.81
C LYS A 180 45.36 40.45 -17.35
N GLN A 181 46.41 41.24 -17.09
CA GLN A 181 46.86 41.55 -15.74
C GLN A 181 46.96 43.05 -15.54
N THR A 182 46.52 43.54 -14.37
CA THR A 182 46.75 44.91 -13.93
C THR A 182 48.23 45.20 -13.71
N THR A 183 48.58 46.47 -13.54
CA THR A 183 49.88 46.80 -12.94
C THR A 183 49.99 46.26 -11.52
N VAL A 184 51.22 46.19 -11.00
CA VAL A 184 51.49 45.75 -9.62
C VAL A 184 51.47 46.97 -8.71
N ALA A 185 50.51 47.03 -7.79
CA ALA A 185 50.47 48.04 -6.74
C ALA A 185 51.54 47.75 -5.69
N LYS A 186 52.03 48.79 -5.00
CA LYS A 186 53.11 48.65 -4.02
C LYS A 186 52.63 48.84 -2.60
N SER A 187 52.95 47.88 -1.76
CA SER A 187 52.86 47.93 -0.30
C SER A 187 51.51 48.45 0.19
N THR A 188 50.42 47.83 -0.27
CA THR A 188 49.06 48.25 0.03
C THR A 188 48.09 47.10 0.18
N GLN A 189 47.00 47.34 0.90
CA GLN A 189 45.86 46.42 1.04
C GLN A 189 44.59 46.96 0.39
N ASN A 190 44.65 48.21 -0.10
CA ASN A 190 43.58 48.91 -0.79
C ASN A 190 44.21 49.67 -1.95
N TYR A 191 43.78 49.41 -3.18
CA TYR A 191 44.34 50.08 -4.35
C TYR A 191 43.31 50.26 -5.44
N ASP A 192 43.42 51.40 -6.13
CA ASP A 192 42.64 51.73 -7.31
C ASP A 192 43.56 51.74 -8.52
N TYR A 193 43.29 50.86 -9.47
CA TYR A 193 44.02 50.76 -10.73
C TYR A 193 43.47 51.82 -11.69
N LEU A 194 43.75 53.08 -11.36
CA LEU A 194 43.19 54.24 -12.05
C LEU A 194 43.65 54.28 -13.51
N ASN A 195 42.68 54.51 -14.41
CA ASN A 195 42.88 54.57 -15.86
C ASN A 195 43.38 53.26 -16.49
N GLU A 196 43.27 52.14 -15.79
CA GLU A 196 43.50 50.81 -16.36
C GLU A 196 42.19 50.26 -16.91
N GLU A 197 42.22 49.90 -18.20
CA GLU A 197 41.11 49.26 -18.89
C GLU A 197 41.64 48.07 -19.69
N TYR A 198 40.91 46.96 -19.62
CA TYR A 198 41.29 45.73 -20.32
C TYR A 198 40.14 45.21 -21.15
N GLU A 199 40.46 44.73 -22.35
CA GLU A 199 39.53 43.98 -23.19
C GLU A 199 39.99 42.53 -23.23
N LEU A 200 39.07 41.64 -22.91
CA LEU A 200 39.30 40.20 -22.93
C LEU A 200 38.33 39.57 -23.94
N LEU A 201 38.87 38.82 -24.90
CA LEU A 201 38.04 38.11 -25.87
C LEU A 201 37.32 36.96 -25.15
N TYR A 202 36.00 37.03 -25.12
CA TYR A 202 35.14 35.92 -24.73
C TYR A 202 34.69 35.20 -26.00
N ASP A 203 35.07 33.92 -26.13
CA ASP A 203 34.58 33.06 -27.19
C ASP A 203 34.04 31.76 -26.58
N PRO A 204 32.71 31.53 -26.61
CA PRO A 204 32.10 30.33 -26.01
C PRO A 204 32.66 29.03 -26.59
N SER A 205 33.16 29.06 -27.83
CA SER A 205 33.69 27.88 -28.54
C SER A 205 34.97 27.33 -27.92
N VAL A 206 35.79 28.20 -27.32
CA VAL A 206 37.05 27.81 -26.66
C VAL A 206 36.93 27.77 -25.14
N MET A 207 35.84 28.32 -24.59
CA MET A 207 35.51 28.29 -23.16
C MET A 207 34.87 26.96 -22.70
N GLN A 208 34.62 26.01 -23.61
CA GLN A 208 34.03 24.68 -23.30
C GLN A 208 32.71 24.76 -22.51
N GLY A 209 31.89 25.79 -22.76
CA GLY A 209 30.62 26.01 -22.04
C GLY A 209 30.77 26.64 -20.66
N LYS A 210 31.98 27.09 -20.26
CA LYS A 210 32.13 28.01 -19.13
C LYS A 210 31.67 29.41 -19.55
N HIS A 211 30.86 30.02 -18.70
CA HIS A 211 30.32 31.37 -18.90
C HIS A 211 30.94 32.41 -17.95
N GLU A 212 31.98 32.00 -17.21
CA GLU A 212 32.59 32.79 -16.15
C GLU A 212 33.98 33.29 -16.58
N ILE A 213 34.32 34.50 -16.15
CA ILE A 213 35.68 35.04 -16.22
C ILE A 213 36.30 34.80 -14.87
N GLU A 214 37.40 34.06 -14.86
CA GLU A 214 38.15 33.78 -13.64
C GLU A 214 38.92 35.06 -13.25
N VAL A 215 38.89 35.42 -11.97
CA VAL A 215 39.59 36.58 -11.42
C VAL A 215 40.48 36.10 -10.27
N GLU A 216 41.79 36.26 -10.42
CA GLU A 216 42.84 35.80 -9.50
C GLU A 216 43.63 36.98 -8.90
#